data_AF-A0A7V4Q9E4-F1
#
_entry.id   AF-A0A7V4Q9E4-F1
#
_cell.length_a   1.000
_cell.length_b   1.000
_cell.length_c   1.000
_cell.angle_alpha   90.00
_cell.angle_beta   90.00
_cell.angle_gamma   90.00
#
_symmetry.space_group_name_H-M   'P 1'
#
loop_
_entity.id
_entity.type
_entity.pdbx_description
1 polymer ?
#
loop_
_entity_poly.entity_id
_entity_poly.type
_entity_poly.pdbx_seq_one_letter_code
_entity_poly.pdbx_strand_id
1 'polypeptide(L)'
;KIRSIYALGRIGGDQVLPVLLYCAGRDEEEIRCAAVKVLGELARPEARGALLGKLQDPSRAVRALAIEALSGYRDPSLVPILVPFLAEQDGMLDAEAALALGPIGDHTLVEPLIKLLVSPHEKTRAAAATALSQLP
;
A
#
# COMPACT_ATOMS: atom_id res chain seq x y z
N LYS A 1 -11.47 -13.21 -16.01
CA LYS A 1 -10.73 -13.41 -14.74
C LYS A 1 -10.57 -12.09 -13.99
N ILE A 2 -9.72 -11.15 -14.43
CA ILE A 2 -9.49 -9.87 -13.74
C ILE A 2 -10.76 -9.01 -13.57
N ARG A 3 -11.57 -8.84 -14.63
CA ARG A 3 -12.83 -8.08 -14.56
C ARG A 3 -13.82 -8.62 -13.52
N SER A 4 -13.77 -9.92 -13.26
CA SER A 4 -14.61 -10.57 -12.25
C SER A 4 -14.17 -10.17 -10.84
N ILE A 5 -12.86 -10.00 -10.59
CA ILE A 5 -12.32 -9.55 -9.29
C ILE A 5 -12.80 -8.13 -8.98
N TYR A 6 -12.71 -7.21 -9.94
CA TYR A 6 -13.25 -5.86 -9.78
C TYR A 6 -14.79 -5.84 -9.67
N ALA A 7 -15.49 -6.78 -10.32
CA ALA A 7 -16.93 -6.92 -10.13
C ALA A 7 -17.27 -7.35 -8.69
N LEU A 8 -16.49 -8.26 -8.10
CA LEU A 8 -16.65 -8.66 -6.70
C LEU A 8 -16.45 -7.47 -5.75
N GLY A 9 -15.45 -6.62 -5.99
CA GLY A 9 -15.26 -5.38 -5.21
C GLY A 9 -16.46 -4.45 -5.23
N ARG A 10 -17.07 -4.26 -6.42
CA ARG A 10 -18.27 -3.43 -6.59
C ARG A 10 -19.53 -4.03 -5.97
N ILE A 11 -19.65 -5.35 -5.98
CA ILE A 11 -20.78 -6.05 -5.33
C ILE A 11 -20.64 -5.96 -3.81
N GLY A 12 -19.43 -6.13 -3.30
CA GLY A 12 -19.16 -6.14 -1.87
C GLY A 12 -19.82 -7.33 -1.15
N GLY A 13 -19.95 -7.21 0.17
CA GLY A 13 -20.54 -8.25 1.02
C GLY A 13 -19.53 -9.29 1.53
N ASP A 14 -19.94 -10.03 2.57
CA ASP A 14 -19.02 -10.85 3.36
C ASP A 14 -18.48 -12.08 2.63
N GLN A 15 -19.22 -12.55 1.63
CA GLN A 15 -18.82 -13.70 0.82
C GLN A 15 -17.69 -13.37 -0.17
N VAL A 16 -17.42 -12.10 -0.42
CA VAL A 16 -16.39 -11.67 -1.38
C VAL A 16 -14.99 -11.81 -0.80
N LEU A 17 -14.83 -11.60 0.51
CA LEU A 17 -13.52 -11.56 1.15
C LEU A 17 -12.72 -12.88 0.98
N PRO A 18 -13.28 -14.08 1.24
CA PRO A 18 -12.54 -15.32 1.02
C PRO A 18 -12.05 -15.51 -0.41
N VAL A 19 -12.85 -15.10 -1.39
CA VAL A 19 -12.50 -15.19 -2.82
C VAL A 19 -11.35 -14.25 -3.17
N LEU A 20 -11.37 -13.02 -2.66
CA LEU A 20 -10.29 -12.07 -2.88
C LEU A 20 -8.99 -12.49 -2.20
N LEU A 21 -9.06 -13.04 -0.98
CA LEU A 21 -7.90 -13.59 -0.29
C LEU A 21 -7.29 -14.75 -1.08
N TYR A 22 -8.11 -15.65 -1.62
CA TYR A 22 -7.66 -16.70 -2.52
C TYR A 22 -6.99 -16.14 -3.78
N CYS A 23 -7.57 -15.11 -4.40
CA CYS A 23 -6.99 -14.47 -5.58
C CYS A 23 -5.66 -13.77 -5.28
N ALA A 24 -5.46 -13.20 -4.09
CA ALA A 24 -4.20 -12.56 -3.69
C ALA A 24 -3.03 -13.54 -3.55
N GLY A 25 -3.30 -14.85 -3.48
CA GLY A 25 -2.29 -15.93 -3.44
C GLY A 25 -2.01 -16.61 -4.77
N ARG A 26 -2.56 -16.12 -5.90
CA ARG A 26 -2.43 -16.75 -7.21
C ARG A 26 -1.05 -16.54 -7.85
N ASP A 27 -0.66 -17.44 -8.74
CA ASP A 27 0.63 -17.38 -9.45
C ASP A 27 0.71 -16.18 -10.39
N GLU A 28 -0.42 -15.81 -11.00
CA GLU A 28 -0.51 -14.73 -11.96
C GLU A 28 -0.44 -13.37 -11.26
N GLU A 29 0.58 -12.55 -11.58
CA GLU A 29 0.78 -11.22 -11.00
C GLU A 29 -0.46 -10.34 -11.15
N GLU A 30 -1.08 -10.33 -12.34
CA GLU A 30 -2.22 -9.46 -12.63
C GLU A 30 -3.45 -9.81 -11.78
N ILE A 31 -3.58 -11.10 -11.42
CA ILE A 31 -4.64 -11.57 -10.53
C ILE A 31 -4.35 -11.11 -9.10
N ARG A 32 -3.10 -11.22 -8.63
CA ARG A 32 -2.69 -10.72 -7.31
C ARG A 32 -2.90 -9.22 -7.20
N CYS A 33 -2.44 -8.44 -8.18
CA CYS A 33 -2.63 -6.98 -8.22
C CYS A 33 -4.11 -6.61 -8.11
N ALA A 34 -4.97 -7.22 -8.93
CA ALA A 34 -6.41 -6.93 -8.89
C ALA A 34 -7.02 -7.29 -7.53
N ALA A 35 -6.61 -8.41 -6.93
CA ALA A 35 -7.11 -8.83 -5.63
C ALA A 35 -6.66 -7.88 -4.50
N VAL A 36 -5.38 -7.53 -4.45
CA VAL A 36 -4.82 -6.62 -3.44
C VAL A 36 -5.47 -5.25 -3.52
N LYS A 37 -5.64 -4.72 -4.75
CA LYS A 37 -6.35 -3.46 -4.96
C LYS A 37 -7.76 -3.49 -4.39
N VAL A 38 -8.54 -4.53 -4.73
CA VAL A 38 -9.92 -4.64 -4.24
C VAL A 38 -9.97 -4.86 -2.72
N LEU A 39 -9.03 -5.63 -2.15
CA LEU A 39 -8.93 -5.79 -0.70
C LEU A 39 -8.68 -4.45 0.02
N GLY A 40 -7.82 -3.60 -0.55
CA GLY A 40 -7.58 -2.24 -0.07
C GLY A 40 -8.82 -1.35 -0.16
N GLU A 41 -9.51 -1.35 -1.31
CA GLU A 41 -10.75 -0.59 -1.52
C GLU A 41 -11.86 -0.99 -0.53
N LEU A 42 -11.94 -2.27 -0.17
CA LEU A 42 -12.89 -2.76 0.83
C LEU A 42 -12.49 -2.40 2.28
N ALA A 43 -11.20 -2.14 2.53
CA ALA A 43 -10.63 -1.74 3.83
C ALA A 43 -11.10 -2.60 5.03
N ARG A 44 -11.35 -3.90 4.81
CA ARG A 44 -11.87 -4.79 5.84
C ARG A 44 -10.78 -5.14 6.86
N PRO A 45 -11.05 -5.08 8.19
CA PRO A 45 -10.07 -5.45 9.21
C PRO A 45 -9.46 -6.83 9.00
N GLU A 46 -10.27 -7.80 8.54
CA GLU A 46 -9.87 -9.18 8.29
C GLU A 46 -8.89 -9.33 7.11
N ALA A 47 -8.87 -8.37 6.17
CA ALA A 47 -7.94 -8.37 5.05
C ALA A 47 -6.54 -7.89 5.43
N ARG A 48 -6.40 -7.21 6.57
CA ARG A 48 -5.15 -6.53 6.96
C ARG A 48 -3.96 -7.49 7.02
N GLY A 49 -4.13 -8.66 7.65
CA GLY A 49 -3.06 -9.65 7.76
C GLY A 49 -2.57 -10.15 6.39
N ALA A 50 -3.50 -10.33 5.45
CA ALA A 50 -3.14 -10.73 4.09
C ALA A 50 -2.41 -9.62 3.33
N LEU A 51 -2.86 -8.36 3.47
CA LEU A 51 -2.19 -7.19 2.88
C LEU A 51 -0.77 -6.99 3.43
N LEU A 52 -0.57 -7.18 4.73
CA LEU A 52 0.77 -7.19 5.33
C LEU A 52 1.67 -8.26 4.71
N GLY A 53 1.16 -9.47 4.46
CA GLY A 53 1.90 -10.52 3.77
C GLY A 53 2.28 -10.17 2.32
N LYS A 54 1.51 -9.30 1.66
CA LYS A 54 1.79 -8.84 0.28
C LYS A 54 2.92 -7.82 0.19
N LEU A 55 3.38 -7.26 1.31
CA LEU A 55 4.60 -6.43 1.35
C LEU A 55 5.86 -7.20 0.96
N GLN A 56 5.83 -8.54 1.02
CA GLN A 56 6.94 -9.41 0.61
C GLN A 56 6.71 -10.09 -0.75
N ASP A 57 5.69 -9.65 -1.51
CA ASP A 57 5.40 -10.26 -2.81
C ASP A 57 6.60 -10.07 -3.77
N PRO A 58 6.96 -11.08 -4.58
CA PRO A 58 8.06 -10.96 -5.55
C PRO A 58 7.79 -9.84 -6.55
N SER A 59 6.52 -9.58 -6.88
CA SER A 59 6.16 -8.49 -7.76
C SER A 59 6.18 -7.16 -7.03
N ARG A 60 6.96 -6.23 -7.56
CA ARG A 60 6.99 -4.84 -7.09
C ARG A 60 5.63 -4.15 -7.19
N ALA A 61 4.86 -4.43 -8.25
CA ALA A 61 3.55 -3.84 -8.43
C ALA A 61 2.59 -4.27 -7.31
N VAL A 62 2.65 -5.55 -6.92
CA VAL A 62 1.86 -6.08 -5.81
C VAL A 62 2.28 -5.45 -4.47
N ARG A 63 3.59 -5.27 -4.23
CA ARG A 63 4.08 -4.59 -3.03
C ARG A 63 3.57 -3.15 -2.93
N ALA A 64 3.65 -2.39 -4.01
CA ALA A 64 3.15 -1.01 -4.04
C ALA A 64 1.64 -0.96 -3.72
N LEU A 65 0.83 -1.81 -4.36
CA LEU A 65 -0.61 -1.90 -4.08
C LEU A 65 -0.90 -2.30 -2.63
N ALA A 66 -0.04 -3.13 -2.01
CA ALA A 66 -0.19 -3.49 -0.61
C ALA A 66 0.10 -2.30 0.32
N ILE A 67 1.13 -1.51 0.02
CA ILE A 67 1.44 -0.26 0.76
C ILE A 67 0.27 0.73 0.63
N GLU A 68 -0.21 0.96 -0.59
CA GLU A 68 -1.38 1.80 -0.88
C GLU A 68 -2.60 1.35 -0.05
N ALA A 69 -2.92 0.06 -0.12
CA ALA A 69 -4.06 -0.53 0.59
C ALA A 69 -3.94 -0.39 2.12
N LEU A 70 -2.73 -0.54 2.67
CA LEU A 70 -2.48 -0.41 4.10
C LEU A 70 -2.64 1.03 4.60
N SER A 71 -2.43 2.04 3.76
CA SER A 71 -2.64 3.46 4.13
C SER A 71 -4.08 3.75 4.59
N GLY A 72 -5.06 3.04 4.03
CA GLY A 72 -6.48 3.20 4.36
C GLY A 72 -6.83 2.86 5.81
N TYR A 73 -5.99 2.05 6.49
CA TYR A 73 -6.21 1.68 7.89
C TYR A 73 -5.79 2.78 8.86
N ARG A 74 -4.93 3.72 8.45
CA ARG A 74 -4.41 4.83 9.28
C ARG A 74 -3.96 4.39 10.68
N ASP A 75 -3.36 3.21 10.77
CA ASP A 75 -2.94 2.62 12.03
C ASP A 75 -1.46 2.98 12.29
N PRO A 76 -1.13 3.68 13.40
CA PRO A 76 0.24 4.01 13.78
C PRO A 76 1.20 2.80 13.86
N SER A 77 0.69 1.60 14.14
CA SER A 77 1.51 0.37 14.14
C SER A 77 2.06 0.00 12.76
N LEU A 78 1.56 0.62 11.68
CA LEU A 78 2.11 0.46 10.32
C LEU A 78 3.38 1.26 10.10
N VAL A 79 3.67 2.29 10.91
CA VAL A 79 4.87 3.13 10.78
C VAL A 79 6.16 2.30 10.74
N PRO A 80 6.48 1.47 11.74
CA PRO A 80 7.71 0.67 11.72
C PRO A 80 7.75 -0.36 10.58
N ILE A 81 6.60 -0.70 9.99
CA ILE A 81 6.48 -1.67 8.89
C ILE A 81 6.73 -0.99 7.54
N LEU A 82 6.24 0.23 7.35
CA LEU A 82 6.28 0.95 6.08
C LEU A 82 7.52 1.85 5.94
N VAL A 83 8.13 2.31 7.04
CA VAL A 83 9.35 3.13 7.02
C VAL A 83 10.50 2.53 6.19
N PRO A 84 10.79 1.21 6.26
CA PRO A 84 11.82 0.60 5.41
C PRO A 84 11.61 0.83 3.90
N PHE A 85 10.36 0.93 3.45
CA PHE A 85 10.02 1.15 2.04
C PHE A 85 10.31 2.55 1.53
N LEU A 86 10.62 3.52 2.42
CA LEU A 86 11.10 4.84 2.01
C LEU A 86 12.51 4.81 1.40
N ALA A 87 13.26 3.72 1.58
CA ALA A 87 14.67 3.62 1.22
C ALA A 87 14.98 2.50 0.21
N GLU A 88 13.98 2.06 -0.57
CA GLU A 88 14.15 1.00 -1.57
C GLU A 88 14.94 1.49 -2.81
N GLN A 89 15.10 2.81 -2.98
CA GLN A 89 15.76 3.44 -4.14
C GLN A 89 15.11 3.07 -5.48
N ASP A 90 13.84 2.66 -5.44
CA ASP A 90 13.06 2.21 -6.58
C ASP A 90 12.18 3.33 -7.16
N GLY A 91 11.99 4.42 -6.41
CA GLY A 91 11.16 5.55 -6.79
C GLY A 91 9.65 5.28 -6.68
N MET A 92 9.17 4.09 -7.09
CA MET A 92 7.76 3.71 -6.95
C MET A 92 7.44 3.34 -5.51
N LEU A 93 8.19 2.42 -4.91
CA LEU A 93 7.96 2.00 -3.52
C LEU A 93 8.24 3.13 -2.54
N ASP A 94 9.29 3.92 -2.77
CA ASP A 94 9.62 5.09 -1.94
C ASP A 94 8.47 6.12 -1.92
N ALA A 95 7.88 6.38 -3.09
CA ALA A 95 6.77 7.31 -3.21
C ALA A 95 5.50 6.77 -2.54
N GLU A 96 5.20 5.49 -2.76
CA GLU A 96 4.01 4.85 -2.18
C GLU A 96 4.09 4.80 -0.65
N ALA A 97 5.27 4.47 -0.11
CA ALA A 97 5.52 4.47 1.32
C ALA A 97 5.34 5.88 1.92
N ALA A 98 5.86 6.92 1.25
CA ALA A 98 5.69 8.29 1.70
C ALA A 98 4.20 8.69 1.72
N LEU A 99 3.45 8.39 0.65
CA LEU A 99 2.01 8.67 0.58
C LEU A 99 1.21 7.89 1.62
N ALA A 100 1.60 6.65 1.94
CA ALA A 100 0.91 5.84 2.94
C ALA A 100 1.19 6.28 4.38
N LEU A 101 2.40 6.78 4.64
CA LEU A 101 2.84 7.22 5.96
C LEU A 101 2.35 8.63 6.33
N GLY A 102 2.20 9.54 5.36
CA GLY A 102 1.73 10.91 5.60
C GLY A 102 0.43 11.01 6.40
N PRO A 103 -0.66 10.32 6.00
CA PRO A 103 -1.94 10.36 6.70
C PRO A 103 -1.95 9.74 8.09
N ILE A 104 -0.92 8.97 8.46
CA ILE A 104 -0.78 8.42 9.82
C ILE A 104 -0.37 9.52 10.81
N GLY A 105 0.36 10.55 10.35
CA GLY A 105 0.64 11.73 11.16
C GLY A 105 1.69 11.52 12.26
N ASP A 106 2.60 10.56 12.11
CA ASP A 106 3.67 10.32 13.08
C ASP A 106 4.84 11.31 12.87
N HIS A 107 5.11 12.17 13.85
CA HIS A 107 6.20 13.15 13.79
C HIS A 107 7.60 12.53 13.61
N THR A 108 7.80 11.26 13.97
CA THR A 108 9.09 10.58 13.74
C THR A 108 9.42 10.42 12.25
N LEU A 109 8.42 10.62 11.36
CA LEU A 109 8.56 10.56 9.91
C LEU A 109 9.15 11.83 9.28
N VAL A 110 9.26 12.93 10.02
CA VAL A 110 9.77 14.21 9.47
C VAL A 110 11.15 14.04 8.84
N GLU A 111 12.11 13.47 9.57
CA GLU A 111 13.47 13.28 9.05
C GLU A 111 13.55 12.30 7.87
N PRO A 112 12.95 11.09 7.92
CA PRO A 112 12.87 10.20 6.77
C PRO A 112 12.27 10.86 5.52
N LEU A 113 11.17 11.61 5.66
CA LEU A 113 10.49 12.24 4.53
C LEU A 113 11.28 13.44 3.96
N ILE A 114 11.97 14.22 4.80
CA ILE A 114 12.87 15.29 4.32
C ILE A 114 13.96 14.73 3.40
N LYS A 115 14.54 13.57 3.73
CA LYS A 115 15.56 12.92 2.89
C LYS A 115 15.04 12.57 1.49
N LEU A 116 13.74 12.32 1.35
CA LEU A 116 13.12 12.00 0.06
C LEU A 116 12.91 13.23 -0.84
N LEU A 117 12.93 14.44 -0.29
CA LEU A 117 12.82 15.68 -1.08
C LEU A 117 13.99 15.89 -2.06
N VAL A 118 15.11 15.20 -1.87
CA VAL A 118 16.27 15.22 -2.77
C VAL A 118 16.40 13.95 -3.61
N SER A 119 15.39 13.09 -3.63
CA SER A 119 15.38 11.87 -4.45
C SER A 119 15.56 12.20 -5.94
N PRO A 120 16.29 11.38 -6.72
CA PRO A 120 16.36 11.54 -8.18
C PRO A 120 14.97 11.34 -8.84
N HIS A 121 14.06 10.63 -8.18
CA HIS A 121 12.74 10.33 -8.70
C HIS A 121 11.74 11.44 -8.33
N GLU A 122 11.16 12.07 -9.36
CA GLU A 122 10.20 13.17 -9.20
C GLU A 122 8.97 12.77 -8.36
N LYS A 123 8.42 11.57 -8.61
CA LYS A 123 7.27 11.06 -7.85
C LYS A 123 7.57 10.93 -6.36
N THR A 124 8.77 10.47 -6.02
CA THR A 124 9.21 10.35 -4.62
C THR A 124 9.32 11.71 -3.95
N ARG A 125 9.88 12.72 -4.64
CA ARG A 125 9.93 14.09 -4.11
C ARG A 125 8.54 14.67 -3.87
N ALA A 126 7.63 14.48 -4.84
CA ALA A 126 6.26 14.96 -4.74
C ALA A 126 5.51 14.29 -3.58
N ALA A 127 5.60 12.95 -3.47
CA ALA A 127 5.01 12.18 -2.40
C ALA A 127 5.53 12.61 -1.01
N ALA A 128 6.83 12.84 -0.88
CA ALA A 128 7.43 13.31 0.35
C ALA A 128 6.93 14.71 0.76
N ALA A 129 6.82 15.63 -0.20
CA ALA A 129 6.27 16.96 0.06
C ALA A 129 4.79 16.88 0.50
N THR A 130 3.99 16.03 -0.15
CA THR A 130 2.61 15.77 0.25
C THR A 130 2.53 15.18 1.65
N ALA A 131 3.33 14.16 1.96
CA ALA A 131 3.33 13.51 3.26
C ALA A 131 3.72 14.47 4.39
N LEU A 132 4.76 15.30 4.19
CA LEU A 132 5.17 16.33 5.14
C LEU A 132 4.07 17.36 5.42
N SER A 133 3.26 17.70 4.41
CA SER A 133 2.13 18.64 4.59
C SER A 133 0.98 18.08 5.44
N GLN A 134 0.94 16.76 5.64
CA GLN A 134 -0.08 16.06 6.41
C GLN A 134 0.36 15.74 7.84
N LEU A 135 1.65 15.89 8.14
CA LEU A 135 2.14 15.73 9.50
C LEU A 135 1.65 16.90 10.38
N PRO A 136 1.34 16.64 11.67
CA PRO A 136 0.95 17.66 12.61
C PRO A 136 2.05 18.71 12.89
#